data_AF-A0A7I7JZ38-F1
#
_entry.id   AF-A0A7I7JZ38-F1
#
_cell.length_a   1.000
_cell.length_b   1.000
_cell.length_c   1.000
_cell.angle_alpha   90.00
_cell.angle_beta   90.00
_cell.angle_gamma   90.00
#
_symmetry.space_group_name_H-M   'P 1'
#
loop_
_entity.id
_entity.type
_entity.pdbx_description
1 polymer ?
#
loop_
_entity_poly.entity_id
_entity_poly.type
_entity_poly.pdbx_seq_one_letter_code
_entity_poly.pdbx_strand_id
1 'polypeptide(L)'
;MLDYRWPSGWEVWERNPAQVAEQRRVQGRRRVKTDAIDLEAITDLVLAGYGHLVTDRDAVIGELSAWAGHRTRRVATRTATKTNCWDG
;
A
#
# COMPACT_ATOMS: atom_id res chain seq x y z
N MET A 1 14.97 6.89 18.90
CA MET A 1 14.96 7.12 17.44
C MET A 1 14.83 5.73 16.82
N LEU A 2 13.71 5.39 16.17
CA LEU A 2 13.64 4.11 15.45
C LEU A 2 14.66 4.18 14.31
N ASP A 3 15.61 3.26 14.28
CA ASP A 3 16.49 3.08 13.12
C ASP A 3 15.61 2.63 11.95
N TYR A 4 15.29 3.56 11.04
CA TYR A 4 14.46 3.32 9.85
C TYR A 4 15.22 2.54 8.76
N ARG A 5 16.26 1.79 9.15
CA ARG A 5 17.03 0.97 8.23
C ARG A 5 16.27 -0.30 7.92
N TRP A 6 16.21 -0.59 6.62
CA TRP A 6 15.62 -1.80 6.10
C TRP A 6 16.27 -3.04 6.73
N PRO A 7 15.51 -4.03 7.21
CA PRO A 7 16.10 -5.22 7.82
C PRO A 7 17.06 -5.93 6.85
N SER A 8 18.18 -6.42 7.38
CA SER A 8 19.16 -7.15 6.57
C SER A 8 18.53 -8.39 5.93
N GLY A 9 18.80 -8.58 4.63
CA GLY A 9 18.29 -9.73 3.87
C GLY A 9 16.85 -9.59 3.37
N TRP A 10 16.16 -8.48 3.65
CA TRP A 10 14.82 -8.23 3.10
C TRP A 10 14.91 -7.58 1.72
N GLU A 11 13.97 -7.95 0.86
CA GLU A 11 13.81 -7.42 -0.50
C GLU A 11 12.55 -6.55 -0.59
N VAL A 12 12.63 -5.48 -1.39
CA VAL A 12 11.47 -4.66 -1.76
C VAL A 12 11.06 -5.05 -3.16
N TRP A 13 9.79 -5.41 -3.30
CA TRP A 13 9.22 -5.85 -4.56
C TRP A 13 8.07 -4.93 -4.94
N GLU A 14 8.17 -4.30 -6.12
CA GLU A 14 7.11 -3.46 -6.64
C GLU A 14 6.09 -4.31 -7.41
N ARG A 15 4.81 -3.93 -7.27
CA ARG A 15 3.67 -4.66 -7.85
C ARG A 15 2.71 -3.68 -8.53
N ASN A 16 2.22 -4.10 -9.69
CA ASN A 16 1.20 -3.34 -10.43
C ASN A 16 -0.18 -3.51 -9.75
N PRO A 17 -0.83 -2.43 -9.29
CA PRO A 17 -2.14 -2.50 -8.66
C PRO A 17 -3.24 -3.10 -9.56
N ALA A 18 -3.12 -2.96 -10.88
CA ALA A 18 -4.05 -3.57 -11.82
C ALA A 18 -3.97 -5.10 -11.82
N GLN A 19 -2.76 -5.66 -11.66
CA GLN A 19 -2.58 -7.11 -11.54
C GLN A 19 -3.16 -7.62 -10.23
N VAL A 20 -3.01 -6.87 -9.12
CA VAL A 20 -3.66 -7.22 -7.84
C VAL A 20 -5.19 -7.16 -7.99
N ALA A 21 -5.72 -6.17 -8.72
CA ALA A 21 -7.15 -6.10 -9.01
C ALA A 21 -7.65 -7.29 -9.84
N GLU A 22 -6.87 -7.70 -10.84
CA GLU A 22 -7.19 -8.86 -11.66
C GLU A 22 -7.09 -10.16 -10.87
N GLN A 23 -6.08 -10.33 -10.02
CA GLN A 23 -5.96 -11.51 -9.16
C GLN A 23 -7.16 -11.65 -8.21
N ARG A 24 -7.63 -10.55 -7.62
CA ARG A 24 -8.88 -10.57 -6.83
C ARG A 24 -10.10 -10.99 -7.64
N ARG A 25 -10.14 -10.65 -8.94
CA ARG A 25 -11.19 -11.10 -9.85
C ARG A 25 -11.12 -12.61 -10.05
N VAL A 26 -9.93 -13.15 -10.26
CA VAL A 26 -9.68 -14.60 -10.39
C VAL A 26 -10.09 -15.35 -9.13
N GLN A 27 -9.83 -14.80 -7.95
CA GLN A 27 -10.26 -15.33 -6.64
C GLN A 27 -11.76 -15.19 -6.36
N GLY A 28 -12.56 -14.66 -7.29
CA GLY A 28 -14.01 -14.44 -7.11
C GLY A 28 -14.36 -13.27 -6.17
N ARG A 29 -13.37 -12.45 -5.77
CA ARG A 29 -13.49 -11.37 -4.77
C ARG A 29 -13.52 -9.97 -5.39
N ARG A 30 -13.76 -9.85 -6.71
CA ARG A 30 -13.64 -8.60 -7.52
C ARG A 30 -14.17 -7.32 -6.86
N ARG A 31 -15.31 -7.38 -6.16
CA ARG A 31 -16.02 -6.20 -5.62
C ARG A 31 -15.65 -5.89 -4.16
N VAL A 32 -14.88 -6.74 -3.49
CA VAL A 32 -14.55 -6.59 -2.07
C VAL A 32 -13.06 -6.27 -1.95
N LYS A 33 -12.75 -5.06 -1.51
CA LYS A 33 -11.38 -4.65 -1.18
C LYS A 33 -11.25 -4.62 0.34
N THR A 34 -10.49 -5.56 0.88
CA THR A 34 -10.00 -5.53 2.26
C THR A 34 -8.51 -5.80 2.23
N ASP A 35 -7.80 -5.38 3.28
CA ASP A 35 -6.35 -5.59 3.38
C ASP A 35 -6.01 -7.09 3.33
N ALA A 36 -6.84 -7.94 3.94
CA ALA A 36 -6.69 -9.40 3.88
C ALA A 36 -6.79 -9.97 2.46
N ILE A 37 -7.81 -9.54 1.69
CA ILE A 37 -8.00 -9.99 0.29
C ILE A 37 -6.86 -9.47 -0.59
N ASP A 38 -6.43 -8.23 -0.39
CA ASP A 38 -5.30 -7.66 -1.13
C ASP A 38 -4.01 -8.43 -0.81
N LEU A 39 -3.79 -8.85 0.44
CA LEU A 39 -2.62 -9.61 0.85
C LEU A 39 -2.60 -11.04 0.26
N GLU A 40 -3.75 -11.71 0.22
CA GLU A 40 -3.90 -13.01 -0.45
C GLU A 40 -3.54 -12.89 -1.94
N ALA A 41 -4.11 -11.91 -2.65
CA ALA A 41 -3.81 -11.66 -4.06
C ALA A 41 -2.33 -11.30 -4.30
N ILE A 42 -1.71 -10.50 -3.44
CA ILE A 42 -0.29 -10.19 -3.53
C ILE A 42 0.56 -11.45 -3.32
N THR A 43 0.20 -12.30 -2.35
CA THR A 43 0.92 -13.54 -2.06
C THR A 43 0.91 -14.49 -3.26
N ASP A 44 -0.25 -14.69 -3.89
CA ASP A 44 -0.35 -15.52 -5.09
C ASP A 44 0.52 -14.99 -6.23
N LEU A 45 0.51 -13.68 -6.45
CA LEU A 45 1.34 -13.05 -7.48
C LEU A 45 2.83 -13.19 -7.18
N VAL A 46 3.23 -13.10 -5.91
CA VAL A 46 4.62 -13.34 -5.48
C VAL A 46 5.04 -14.78 -5.75
N LEU A 47 4.22 -15.76 -5.34
CA LEU A 47 4.51 -17.18 -5.57
C LEU A 47 4.56 -17.54 -7.06
N ALA A 48 3.77 -16.84 -7.88
CA ALA A 48 3.80 -16.98 -9.33
C ALA A 48 4.92 -16.17 -10.02
N GLY A 49 5.78 -15.48 -9.26
CA GLY A 49 6.96 -14.76 -9.79
C GLY A 49 6.64 -13.42 -10.47
N TYR A 50 5.45 -12.85 -10.26
CA TYR A 50 5.10 -11.55 -10.85
C TYR A 50 5.78 -10.39 -10.13
N GLY A 51 5.99 -9.29 -10.87
CA GLY A 51 6.53 -8.02 -10.40
C GLY A 51 8.05 -7.95 -10.46
N HIS A 52 8.64 -6.91 -9.87
CA HIS A 52 10.07 -6.64 -10.03
C HIS A 52 10.76 -6.19 -8.75
N LEU A 53 12.03 -6.54 -8.62
CA LEU A 53 12.87 -6.16 -7.49
C LEU A 53 13.23 -4.67 -7.62
N VAL A 54 13.05 -3.94 -6.53
CA VAL A 54 13.48 -2.54 -6.44
C VAL A 54 14.96 -2.50 -6.12
N THR A 55 15.73 -1.88 -7.01
CA THR A 55 17.19 -1.71 -6.87
C THR A 55 17.57 -0.42 -6.14
N ASP A 56 16.79 0.65 -6.31
CA ASP A 56 16.95 1.93 -5.59
C ASP A 56 15.95 2.03 -4.43
N ARG A 57 16.35 1.47 -3.29
CA ARG A 57 15.50 1.39 -2.09
C ARG A 57 15.27 2.76 -1.45
N ASP A 58 16.27 3.62 -1.46
CA ASP A 58 16.21 4.93 -0.81
C ASP A 58 15.23 5.85 -1.54
N ALA A 59 15.21 5.81 -2.87
CA ALA A 59 14.22 6.54 -3.67
C ALA A 59 12.79 6.10 -3.34
N VAL A 60 12.52 4.80 -3.33
CA VAL A 60 11.18 4.25 -3.04
C VAL A 60 10.73 4.58 -1.62
N ILE A 61 11.62 4.51 -0.63
CA ILE A 61 11.29 4.91 0.76
C ILE A 61 10.97 6.40 0.84
N GLY A 62 11.71 7.25 0.12
CA GLY A 62 11.44 8.67 0.00
C GLY A 62 10.04 8.95 -0.57
N GLU A 63 9.69 8.29 -1.67
CA GLU A 63 8.37 8.41 -2.30
C GLU A 63 7.24 7.92 -1.39
N LEU A 64 7.38 6.75 -0.77
CA LEU A 64 6.39 6.19 0.15
C LEU A 64 6.18 7.11 1.35
N SER A 65 7.25 7.69 1.89
CA SER A 65 7.19 8.66 2.99
C SER A 65 6.44 9.92 2.59
N ALA A 66 6.70 10.45 1.38
CA ALA A 66 5.99 11.60 0.84
C ALA A 66 4.50 11.32 0.66
N TRP A 67 4.15 10.13 0.13
CA TRP A 67 2.77 9.69 -0.05
C TRP A 67 2.04 9.47 1.28
N ALA A 68 2.71 8.85 2.26
CA ALA A 68 2.18 8.68 3.60
C ALA A 68 1.89 10.04 4.25
N GLY A 69 2.84 10.98 4.19
CA GLY A 69 2.67 12.34 4.68
C GLY A 69 1.50 13.07 4.00
N HIS A 70 1.38 12.95 2.67
CA HIS A 70 0.26 13.51 1.93
C HIS A 70 -1.09 12.91 2.37
N ARG A 71 -1.18 11.57 2.51
CA ARG A 71 -2.40 10.89 2.95
C ARG A 71 -2.79 11.29 4.36
N THR A 72 -1.82 11.35 5.29
CA THR A 72 -2.04 11.82 6.66
C THR A 72 -2.59 13.23 6.69
N ARG A 73 -2.04 14.16 5.89
CA ARG A 73 -2.60 15.52 5.76
C ARG A 73 -4.04 15.50 5.27
N ARG A 74 -4.37 14.74 4.21
CA ARG A 74 -5.75 14.64 3.71
C ARG A 74 -6.72 14.09 4.74
N VAL A 75 -6.30 13.08 5.51
CA VAL A 75 -7.13 12.51 6.59
C VAL A 75 -7.34 13.57 7.68
N ALA A 76 -6.29 14.24 8.14
CA ALA A 76 -6.40 15.30 9.15
C ALA A 76 -7.35 16.42 8.70
N THR A 77 -7.21 16.91 7.46
CA THR A 77 -8.12 17.90 6.87
C THR A 77 -9.56 17.40 6.86
N ARG A 78 -9.80 16.17 6.39
CA ARG A 78 -11.16 15.59 6.33
C ARG A 78 -11.76 15.42 7.73
N THR A 79 -10.97 14.99 8.71
CA THR A 79 -11.43 14.83 10.09
C THR A 79 -11.79 16.19 10.69
N ALA A 80 -10.96 17.22 10.48
CA ALA A 80 -11.22 18.58 10.96
C ALA A 80 -12.51 19.18 10.35
N THR A 81 -12.80 18.91 9.07
CA THR A 81 -14.07 19.34 8.45
C THR A 81 -15.26 18.57 9.03
N LYS A 82 -15.09 17.28 9.37
CA LYS A 82 -16.18 16.43 9.87
C LYS A 82 -16.56 16.73 11.32
N THR A 83 -15.62 17.19 12.15
CA THR A 83 -15.86 17.67 13.53
C THR A 83 -16.57 19.01 13.62
N ASN A 84 -16.70 19.76 12.50
CA ASN A 84 -17.41 21.05 12.47
C ASN A 84 -18.84 20.95 11.89
N CYS A 85 -19.33 19.74 11.61
CA CYS A 85 -20.68 19.51 11.05
C CYS A 85 -21.69 18.99 12.08
N TRP A 86 -21.37 19.03 13.37
CA TRP A 86 -22.21 18.58 14.49
C TRP A 86 -22.32 19.65 15.59
N ASP A 87 -22.41 20.92 15.19
CA ASP A 87 -22.89 22.00 16.08
C ASP A 87 -23.95 22.79 15.30
N GLY A 88 -25.22 22.42 15.47
CA GLY A 88 -26.38 23.02 14.83
C GLY A 88 -27.67 22.38 15.30
#